data_AF-Q7VC17-F1
#
_entry.id   AF-Q7VC17-F1
#
_cell.length_a   1.000
_cell.length_b   1.000
_cell.length_c   1.000
_cell.angle_alpha   90.00
_cell.angle_beta   90.00
_cell.angle_gamma   90.00
#
_symmetry.space_group_name_H-M   'P 1'
#
loop_
_entity.id
_entity.type
_entity.pdbx_description
1 polymer ?
#
loop_
_entity_poly.entity_id
_entity_poly.type
_entity_poly.pdbx_seq_one_letter_code
_entity_poly.pdbx_strand_id
1 'polypeptide(L)'
;MSTVISNIFAVLSQTLFIYSYILILRVLLTWFPNLDWSNPILSNISAITDPYLNLFRGIIPAIGGLDISPILAFIVLNLAESVLSNLRFAFLNSSLINSFT
;
A
#
# COMPACT_ATOMS: atom_id res chain seq x y z
N MET A 1 -19.04 2.53 20.44
CA MET A 1 -18.92 3.05 19.06
C MET A 1 -17.47 3.40 18.72
N SER A 2 -16.73 4.08 19.60
CA SER A 2 -15.31 4.44 19.37
C SER A 2 -14.40 3.24 19.10
N THR A 3 -14.54 2.15 19.85
CA THR A 3 -13.74 0.93 19.62
C THR A 3 -13.95 0.34 18.23
N VAL A 4 -15.19 0.33 17.73
CA VAL A 4 -15.51 -0.17 16.39
C VAL A 4 -14.82 0.67 15.31
N ILE A 5 -14.90 2.00 15.44
CA ILE A 5 -14.26 2.93 14.50
C ILE A 5 -12.73 2.77 14.53
N SER A 6 -12.13 2.66 15.72
CA SER A 6 -10.69 2.38 15.85
C SER A 6 -10.28 1.05 15.21
N ASN A 7 -11.10 0.01 15.33
CA ASN A 7 -10.84 -1.28 14.70
C ASN A 7 -10.90 -1.20 13.17
N ILE A 8 -11.81 -0.40 12.60
CA ILE A 8 -11.86 -0.14 11.16
C ILE A 8 -10.56 0.53 10.69
N PHE A 9 -10.10 1.56 11.39
CA PHE A 9 -8.81 2.19 11.09
C PHE A 9 -7.64 1.20 11.19
N ALA A 10 -7.65 0.32 12.20
CA ALA A 10 -6.61 -0.70 12.36
C ALA A 10 -6.61 -1.72 11.21
N VAL A 11 -7.78 -2.21 10.79
CA VAL A 11 -7.89 -3.14 9.65
C VAL A 11 -7.41 -2.48 8.37
N LEU A 12 -7.84 -1.25 8.10
CA LEU A 12 -7.39 -0.50 6.92
C LEU A 12 -5.87 -0.31 6.91
N SER A 13 -5.28 0.06 8.05
CA SER A 13 -3.83 0.22 8.19
C SER A 13 -3.10 -1.10 7.95
N GLN A 14 -3.63 -2.21 8.47
CA GLN A 14 -3.06 -3.54 8.26
C GLN A 14 -3.16 -3.97 6.80
N THR A 15 -4.27 -3.65 6.12
CA THR A 15 -4.44 -3.93 4.69
C THR A 15 -3.42 -3.18 3.84
N LEU A 16 -3.21 -1.87 4.10
CA LEU A 16 -2.19 -1.09 3.38
C LEU A 16 -0.80 -1.65 3.62
N PHE A 17 -0.48 -2.01 4.87
CA PHE A 17 0.79 -2.65 5.21
C PHE A 17 0.99 -3.94 4.41
N ILE A 18 0.02 -4.86 4.40
CA ILE A 18 0.10 -6.11 3.61
C ILE A 18 0.26 -5.79 2.12
N TYR A 19 -0.49 -4.82 1.60
CA TYR A 19 -0.41 -4.39 0.22
C TYR A 19 0.98 -3.86 -0.16
N SER A 20 1.62 -3.12 0.75
CA SER A 20 3.00 -2.65 0.60
C SER A 20 3.98 -3.81 0.43
N TYR A 21 3.85 -4.89 1.22
CA TYR A 21 4.67 -6.10 1.04
C TYR A 21 4.41 -6.81 -0.29
N ILE A 22 3.16 -6.87 -0.74
CA ILE A 22 2.83 -7.44 -2.06
C ILE A 22 3.47 -6.61 -3.18
N LEU A 23 3.47 -5.28 -3.07
CA LEU A 23 4.16 -4.40 -4.01
C LEU A 23 5.67 -4.59 -3.97
N ILE A 24 6.28 -4.70 -2.79
CA ILE A 24 7.72 -5.00 -2.66
C ILE A 24 8.02 -6.31 -3.37
N LEU A 25 7.23 -7.34 -3.11
CA LEU A 25 7.37 -8.63 -3.76
C LEU A 25 7.21 -8.50 -5.29
N ARG A 26 6.22 -7.77 -5.79
CA ARG A 26 6.04 -7.49 -7.22
C ARG A 26 7.29 -6.86 -7.84
N VAL A 27 7.87 -5.86 -7.19
CA VAL A 27 9.09 -5.18 -7.67
C VAL A 27 10.29 -6.12 -7.65
N LEU A 28 10.49 -6.85 -6.57
CA LEU A 28 11.57 -7.84 -6.48
C LEU A 28 11.45 -8.91 -7.57
N LEU A 29 10.24 -9.38 -7.87
CA LEU A 29 10.00 -10.33 -8.96
C LEU A 29 10.37 -9.73 -10.33
N THR A 30 10.17 -8.43 -10.58
CA THR A 30 10.58 -7.82 -11.87
C THR A 30 12.08 -7.83 -12.10
N TRP A 31 12.90 -8.01 -11.05
CA TRP A 31 14.35 -8.13 -11.19
C TRP A 31 14.79 -9.50 -11.71
N PHE A 32 13.89 -10.48 -11.75
CA PHE A 32 14.15 -11.82 -12.28
C PHE A 32 13.50 -11.97 -13.66
N PRO A 33 14.26 -11.79 -14.76
CA PRO A 33 13.71 -11.79 -16.12
C PRO A 33 13.18 -13.16 -16.60
N ASN A 34 13.57 -14.25 -15.93
CA ASN A 34 13.20 -15.63 -16.32
C ASN A 34 11.97 -16.18 -15.57
N LEU A 35 11.21 -15.32 -14.89
CA LEU A 35 9.98 -15.76 -14.21
C LEU A 35 8.84 -15.98 -15.20
N ASP A 36 8.13 -17.10 -15.01
CA ASP A 36 6.94 -17.42 -15.78
C ASP A 36 5.70 -16.71 -15.21
N TRP A 37 5.38 -15.55 -15.78
CA TRP A 37 4.20 -14.77 -15.41
C TRP A 37 2.86 -15.45 -15.74
N SER A 38 2.86 -16.57 -16.48
CA SER A 38 1.64 -17.37 -16.68
C SER A 38 1.25 -18.19 -15.45
N ASN A 39 2.16 -18.32 -14.47
CA ASN A 39 1.85 -18.97 -13.20
C ASN A 39 0.68 -18.27 -12.48
N PRO A 40 -0.34 -19.00 -12.02
CA PRO A 40 -1.50 -18.44 -11.32
C PRO A 40 -1.12 -17.54 -10.12
N ILE A 41 -0.06 -17.87 -9.39
CA ILE A 41 0.37 -17.11 -8.21
C ILE A 41 0.95 -15.76 -8.64
N LEU A 42 1.84 -15.76 -9.64
CA LEU A 42 2.52 -14.56 -10.12
C LEU A 42 1.55 -13.63 -10.87
N SER A 43 0.67 -14.21 -11.69
CA SER A 43 -0.38 -13.47 -12.40
C SER A 43 -1.40 -12.82 -11.46
N ASN A 44 -1.73 -13.47 -10.33
CA ASN A 44 -2.58 -12.86 -9.30
C ASN A 44 -1.90 -11.67 -8.63
N ILE A 45 -0.60 -11.76 -8.33
CA ILE A 45 0.16 -10.63 -7.76
C ILE A 45 0.17 -9.45 -8.73
N SER A 46 0.44 -9.68 -10.02
CA SER A 46 0.39 -8.62 -11.02
C SER A 46 -1.03 -8.07 -11.18
N ALA A 47 -2.07 -8.91 -11.19
CA ALA A 47 -3.46 -8.45 -11.30
C ALA A 47 -3.87 -7.52 -10.15
N ILE A 48 -3.36 -7.76 -8.94
CA ILE A 48 -3.64 -6.93 -7.75
C ILE A 48 -2.80 -5.64 -7.74
N THR A 49 -1.56 -5.68 -8.23
CA THR A 49 -0.62 -4.55 -8.13
C THR A 49 -0.61 -3.65 -9.35
N ASP A 50 -0.87 -4.19 -10.55
CA ASP A 50 -0.80 -3.46 -11.82
C ASP A 50 -1.80 -2.30 -11.90
N PRO A 51 -3.07 -2.41 -11.47
CA PRO A 51 -4.00 -1.27 -11.51
C PRO A 51 -3.49 -0.05 -10.74
N TYR A 52 -2.84 -0.26 -9.60
CA TYR A 52 -2.24 0.79 -8.79
C TYR A 52 -0.96 1.34 -9.43
N LEU A 53 -0.05 0.46 -9.86
CA LEU A 53 1.19 0.87 -10.53
C LEU A 53 0.92 1.61 -11.85
N ASN A 54 -0.14 1.23 -12.58
CA ASN A 54 -0.55 1.88 -13.82
C ASN A 54 -0.96 3.34 -13.63
N LEU A 55 -1.42 3.74 -12.43
CA LEU A 55 -1.71 5.15 -12.12
C LEU A 55 -0.44 6.01 -12.13
N PHE A 56 0.70 5.41 -11.82
CA PHE A 56 2.00 6.08 -11.78
C PHE A 56 2.84 5.83 -13.04
N ARG A 57 2.41 4.89 -13.89
CA ARG A 57 3.12 4.50 -15.10
C ARG A 57 3.17 5.65 -16.09
N GLY A 58 4.39 5.97 -16.53
CA GLY A 58 4.63 7.04 -17.51
C GLY A 58 4.70 8.45 -16.92
N ILE A 59 4.52 8.63 -15.61
CA ILE A 59 4.78 9.93 -14.95
C ILE A 59 6.28 10.25 -15.00
N ILE A 60 7.12 9.25 -14.73
CA ILE A 60 8.57 9.35 -14.78
C ILE A 60 9.04 8.46 -15.94
N PRO A 61 9.85 8.97 -16.90
CA PRO A 61 10.39 8.15 -17.96
C PRO A 61 11.24 7.00 -17.38
N ALA A 62 11.12 5.81 -17.95
CA ALA A 62 11.87 4.64 -17.50
C ALA A 62 13.38 4.89 -17.66
N ILE A 63 14.15 4.58 -16.61
CA ILE A 63 15.61 4.78 -16.59
C ILE A 63 16.26 3.41 -16.72
N GLY A 64 17.03 3.19 -17.80
CA GLY A 64 17.75 1.93 -18.01
C GLY A 64 16.85 0.70 -18.20
N GLY A 65 15.61 0.89 -18.70
CA GLY A 65 14.63 -0.19 -18.90
C GLY A 65 13.92 -0.67 -17.63
N LEU A 66 14.24 -0.08 -16.46
CA LEU A 66 13.53 -0.35 -15.21
C LEU A 66 12.38 0.65 -15.02
N ASP A 67 11.24 0.12 -14.57
CA ASP A 67 10.08 0.94 -14.21
C ASP A 67 10.35 1.64 -12.87
N ILE A 68 10.35 2.98 -12.89
CA ILE A 68 10.54 3.83 -11.69
C ILE A 68 9.20 4.11 -10.99
N SER A 69 8.07 3.79 -11.63
CA SER A 69 6.71 3.95 -11.09
C SER A 69 6.53 3.35 -9.69
N PRO A 70 7.13 2.19 -9.33
CA PRO A 70 6.99 1.64 -7.99
C PRO A 70 7.54 2.54 -6.89
N ILE A 71 8.58 3.34 -7.15
CA ILE A 71 9.15 4.27 -6.15
C ILE A 71 8.10 5.31 -5.77
N LEU A 72 7.47 5.94 -6.77
CA LEU A 72 6.41 6.92 -6.54
C LEU A 72 5.20 6.26 -5.87
N ALA A 73 4.85 5.05 -6.29
CA ALA A 73 3.77 4.26 -5.71
C ALA A 73 4.02 3.98 -4.21
N PHE A 74 5.26 3.67 -3.80
CA PHE A 74 5.61 3.51 -2.39
C PHE A 74 5.51 4.82 -1.62
N ILE A 75 5.95 5.95 -2.18
CA ILE A 75 5.85 7.24 -1.50
C ILE A 75 4.39 7.57 -1.17
N VAL A 76 3.49 7.40 -2.15
CA VAL A 76 2.05 7.64 -1.97
C VAL A 76 1.46 6.67 -0.96
N LEU A 77 1.84 5.39 -1.01
CA LEU A 77 1.36 4.39 -0.07
C LEU A 77 1.81 4.67 1.37
N ASN A 78 3.08 5.03 1.58
CA ASN A 78 3.62 5.41 2.89
C ASN A 78 2.95 6.67 3.45
N LEU A 79 2.65 7.65 2.59
CA LEU A 79 1.88 8.83 2.97
C LEU A 79 0.46 8.43 3.41
N ALA A 80 -0.21 7.55 2.66
CA ALA A 80 -1.55 7.07 3.00
C ALA A 80 -1.56 6.33 4.36
N GLU A 81 -0.60 5.44 4.59
CA GLU A 81 -0.43 4.75 5.88
C GLU A 81 -0.19 5.73 7.03
N SER A 82 0.70 6.71 6.81
CA SER A 82 1.03 7.72 7.81
C SER A 82 -0.19 8.56 8.18
N VAL A 83 -0.94 9.04 7.18
CA VAL A 83 -2.17 9.82 7.41
C VAL A 83 -3.18 8.98 8.18
N LEU A 84 -3.40 7.73 7.77
CA LEU A 84 -4.36 6.83 8.42
C LEU A 84 -4.00 6.57 9.89
N SER A 85 -2.72 6.34 10.18
CA SER A 85 -2.23 6.13 11.55
C SER A 85 -2.42 7.36 12.42
N ASN A 86 -2.11 8.55 11.89
CA ASN A 86 -2.31 9.82 12.60
C ASN A 86 -3.81 10.08 12.88
N LEU A 87 -4.69 9.80 11.91
CA LEU A 87 -6.14 9.93 12.08
C LEU A 87 -6.66 8.97 13.15
N ARG A 88 -6.19 7.72 13.17
CA ARG A 88 -6.53 6.76 14.22
C ARG A 88 -6.11 7.25 15.59
N PHE A 89 -4.89 7.76 15.73
CA PHE A 89 -4.39 8.30 17.01
C PHE A 89 -5.19 9.52 17.47
N ALA A 90 -5.46 10.47 16.57
CA ALA A 90 -6.28 11.64 16.86
C ALA A 90 -7.69 11.25 17.31
N PHE A 91 -8.31 10.29 16.61
CA PHE A 91 -9.62 9.75 16.96
C PHE A 91 -9.61 9.10 18.36
N LEU A 92 -8.63 8.25 18.64
CA LEU A 92 -8.49 7.60 19.94
C LEU A 92 -8.37 8.63 21.07
N ASN A 93 -7.50 9.63 20.91
CA ASN A 93 -7.33 10.69 21.91
C ASN A 93 -8.63 11.48 22.15
N SER A 94 -9.34 11.86 21.09
CA SER A 94 -10.63 12.54 21.22
C SER A 94 -11.67 11.69 21.95
N SER A 95 -11.70 10.39 21.68
CA SER A 95 -12.64 9.45 22.32
C SER A 95 -12.32 9.20 23.79
N LEU A 96 -11.05 9.25 24.18
CA LEU A 96 -10.63 9.14 25.58
C LEU A 96 -11.04 10.40 26.37
N ILE A 97 -10.80 11.60 25.83
CA ILE A 97 -11.17 12.86 26.49
C ILE A 97 -12.68 12.90 26.77
N ASN A 98 -13.51 12.55 25.78
CA ASN A 98 -14.96 12.52 25.90
C ASN A 98 -15.48 11.46 26.90
N SER A 99 -14.64 10.53 27.37
CA SER A 99 -15.03 9.51 28.36
C SER A 99 -14.84 9.97 29.81
N PHE A 100 -14.16 11.09 30.04
CA PHE A 100 -13.90 11.66 31.37
C PHE A 100 -14.74 12.92 31.68
N THR A 101 -15.53 13.39 30.71
CA THR A 101 -16.45 14.53 30.82
C THR A 101 -17.89 14.04 30.78
#